data_AF-A0A545TJG6-F1
#
_entry.id   AF-A0A545TJG6-F1
#
_cell.length_a   1.000
_cell.length_b   1.000
_cell.length_c   1.000
_cell.angle_alpha   90.00
_cell.angle_beta   90.00
_cell.angle_gamma   90.00
#
_symmetry.space_group_name_H-M   'P 1'
#
loop_
_entity.id
_entity.type
_entity.pdbx_description
1 polymer ?
#
loop_
_entity_poly.entity_id
_entity_poly.type
_entity_poly.pdbx_seq_one_letter_code
_entity_poly.pdbx_strand_id
1 'polypeptide(L)'
;MNQEIDLNEIAHLALECKKYFHYSGIDGRTHCFSRLFKKPERTLEVMQAAFGFTEDRILEVMHDVLSDRFISFEQRLSEEMDNDLTLYNFFLSQGYRKGLKWKNVALGKTCYDIGIYQQLIQELQPKTIIELGTGLGGSTLFFYDTCETFQLDCEVYTIDINEAAVDQELFDNKAITFIPGDVIDIEQLLPQSKLQELPHPWLVVDDSHQHIPVVLNHLYPQLAVGDYLIIEDMIFPKEVKQVAEGLESLTDCSLMVDTNYTDMFGRNCTCSPNAIFCKF
;
A
#
# COMPACT_ATOMS: atom_id res chain seq x y z
N MET A 1 -22.72 11.73 26.04
CA MET A 1 -22.78 11.14 27.39
C MET A 1 -21.38 10.59 27.61
N ASN A 2 -20.52 11.32 28.33
CA ASN A 2 -19.12 10.91 28.50
C ASN A 2 -19.10 9.59 29.26
N GLN A 3 -18.81 8.49 28.58
CA GLN A 3 -18.35 7.29 29.26
C GLN A 3 -17.00 7.65 29.89
N GLU A 4 -16.91 7.48 31.20
CA GLU A 4 -15.65 7.61 31.92
C GLU A 4 -14.77 6.46 31.44
N ILE A 5 -13.70 6.78 30.68
CA ILE A 5 -12.83 5.77 30.08
C ILE A 5 -12.07 5.04 31.20
N ASP A 6 -12.05 3.70 31.13
CA ASP A 6 -11.37 2.88 32.12
C ASP A 6 -9.84 3.00 31.95
N LEU A 7 -9.17 3.68 32.88
CA LEU A 7 -7.71 3.79 32.89
C LEU A 7 -7.01 2.41 32.91
N ASN A 8 -7.69 1.36 33.40
CA ASN A 8 -7.15 0.00 33.35
C ASN A 8 -7.16 -0.56 31.92
N GLU A 9 -8.16 -0.22 31.11
CA GLU A 9 -8.25 -0.60 29.71
C GLU A 9 -7.12 0.04 28.90
N ILE A 10 -6.91 1.36 29.05
CA ILE A 10 -5.79 2.07 28.40
C ILE A 10 -4.45 1.45 28.81
N ALA A 11 -4.25 1.16 30.10
CA ALA A 11 -3.01 0.57 30.57
C ALA A 11 -2.79 -0.85 30.01
N HIS A 12 -3.85 -1.64 29.86
CA HIS A 12 -3.81 -2.96 29.24
C HIS A 12 -3.47 -2.86 27.74
N LEU A 13 -4.18 -2.02 26.98
CA LEU A 13 -3.92 -1.80 25.56
C LEU A 13 -2.49 -1.28 25.33
N ALA A 14 -2.02 -0.32 26.13
CA ALA A 14 -0.66 0.19 26.04
C ALA A 14 0.41 -0.90 26.25
N LEU A 15 0.12 -1.90 27.10
CA LEU A 15 1.01 -3.04 27.31
C LEU A 15 1.03 -3.98 26.09
N GLU A 16 -0.12 -4.26 25.50
CA GLU A 16 -0.21 -5.07 24.28
C GLU A 16 0.46 -4.36 23.09
N CYS A 17 0.18 -3.07 22.87
CA CYS A 17 0.86 -2.27 21.84
C CYS A 17 2.37 -2.27 22.04
N LYS A 18 2.85 -2.19 23.28
CA LYS A 18 4.29 -2.29 23.58
C LYS A 18 4.88 -3.64 23.15
N LYS A 19 4.18 -4.74 23.39
CA LYS A 19 4.63 -6.07 22.96
C LYS A 19 4.68 -6.14 21.44
N TYR A 20 3.63 -5.65 20.78
CA TYR A 20 3.56 -5.56 19.32
C TYR A 20 4.72 -4.75 18.75
N PHE A 21 4.94 -3.53 19.23
CA PHE A 21 6.06 -2.68 18.79
C PHE A 21 7.42 -3.34 18.98
N HIS A 22 7.63 -4.03 20.11
CA HIS A 22 8.87 -4.77 20.32
C HIS A 22 9.08 -5.88 19.29
N TYR A 23 8.02 -6.65 19.00
CA TYR A 23 8.03 -7.69 17.97
C TYR A 23 8.31 -7.10 16.57
N SER A 24 7.69 -5.96 16.25
CA SER A 24 7.86 -5.23 14.98
C SER A 24 9.16 -4.41 14.89
N GLY A 25 10.12 -4.61 15.81
CA GLY A 25 11.42 -3.95 15.78
C GLY A 25 11.43 -2.49 16.27
N ILE A 26 10.29 -1.95 16.70
CA ILE A 26 10.15 -0.64 17.36
C ILE A 26 10.40 -0.83 18.86
N ASP A 27 11.65 -1.10 19.23
CA ASP A 27 12.02 -1.53 20.58
C ASP A 27 12.31 -0.39 21.57
N GLY A 28 11.77 0.80 21.32
CA GLY A 28 11.91 1.95 22.23
C GLY A 28 13.36 2.40 22.45
N ARG A 29 14.31 2.04 21.57
CA ARG A 29 15.64 2.67 21.54
C ARG A 29 15.60 4.07 20.92
N THR A 30 14.63 4.33 20.04
CA THR A 30 14.29 5.67 19.57
C THR A 30 13.66 6.47 20.71
N HIS A 31 14.23 7.63 21.03
CA HIS A 31 13.93 8.41 22.24
C HIS A 31 12.42 8.69 22.42
N CYS A 32 11.71 8.92 21.31
CA CYS A 32 10.27 9.21 21.27
C CYS A 32 9.43 8.05 21.83
N PHE A 33 9.51 6.86 21.22
CA PHE A 33 8.73 5.68 21.61
C PHE A 33 9.16 5.09 22.96
N SER A 34 10.43 5.28 23.34
CA SER A 34 10.95 4.84 24.63
C SER A 34 10.18 5.41 25.82
N ARG A 35 9.60 6.61 25.69
CA ARG A 35 8.88 7.29 26.78
C ARG A 35 7.40 6.92 26.81
N LEU A 36 6.79 6.74 25.65
CA LEU A 36 5.38 6.37 25.47
C LEU A 36 5.01 5.03 26.12
N PHE A 37 5.91 4.04 26.05
CA PHE A 37 5.62 2.66 26.46
C PHE A 37 6.40 2.19 27.71
N LYS A 38 7.18 3.06 28.35
CA LYS A 38 7.91 2.69 29.58
C LYS A 38 7.02 2.58 30.81
N LYS A 39 5.93 3.35 30.83
CA LYS A 39 4.96 3.43 31.92
C LYS A 39 3.56 3.43 31.33
N PRO A 40 2.95 2.25 31.11
CA PRO A 40 1.59 2.14 30.58
C PRO A 40 0.57 3.03 31.32
N GLU A 41 0.75 3.19 32.64
CA GLU A 41 -0.04 4.06 33.50
C GLU A 41 0.10 5.57 33.19
N ARG A 42 1.10 5.96 32.38
CA ARG A 42 1.35 7.34 31.93
C ARG A 42 1.15 7.51 30.44
N THR A 43 0.76 6.47 29.70
CA THR A 43 0.62 6.55 28.25
C THR A 43 -0.40 7.63 27.86
N LEU A 44 -1.52 7.71 28.58
CA LEU A 44 -2.51 8.78 28.41
C LEU A 44 -1.90 10.18 28.58
N GLU A 45 -1.23 10.44 29.72
CA GLU A 45 -0.58 11.73 29.99
C GLU A 45 0.44 12.10 28.91
N VAL A 46 1.25 11.13 28.46
CA VAL A 46 2.31 11.37 27.47
C VAL A 46 1.71 11.66 26.10
N MET A 47 0.70 10.90 25.67
CA MET A 47 0.08 11.11 24.35
C MET A 47 -0.69 12.42 24.28
N GLN A 48 -1.42 12.78 25.34
CA GLN A 48 -2.07 14.08 25.47
C GLN A 48 -1.04 15.23 25.46
N ALA A 49 0.03 15.13 26.26
CA ALA A 49 1.01 16.20 26.36
C ALA A 49 1.92 16.35 25.13
N ALA A 50 2.27 15.25 24.47
CA ALA A 50 3.20 15.25 23.34
C ALA A 50 2.51 15.46 21.98
N PHE A 51 1.32 14.90 21.80
CA PHE A 51 0.61 14.91 20.51
C PHE A 51 -0.70 15.70 20.54
N GLY A 52 -1.18 16.10 21.73
CA GLY A 52 -2.45 16.80 21.87
C GLY A 52 -3.67 15.92 21.56
N PHE A 53 -3.52 14.60 21.58
CA PHE A 53 -4.60 13.67 21.27
C PHE A 53 -5.68 13.70 22.35
N THR A 54 -6.94 13.55 21.93
CA THR A 54 -8.05 13.26 22.82
C THR A 54 -7.95 11.82 23.34
N GLU A 55 -8.68 11.50 24.39
CA GLU A 55 -8.71 10.14 24.96
C GLU A 55 -9.27 9.13 23.94
N ASP A 56 -10.36 9.49 23.26
CA ASP A 56 -10.96 8.69 22.18
C ASP A 56 -9.94 8.38 21.07
N ARG A 57 -9.16 9.39 20.65
CA ARG A 57 -8.13 9.20 19.62
C ARG A 57 -7.00 8.31 20.07
N ILE A 58 -6.67 8.31 21.36
CA ILE A 58 -5.66 7.42 21.92
C ILE A 58 -6.14 5.97 21.89
N LEU A 59 -7.40 5.72 22.29
CA LEU A 59 -8.01 4.39 22.22
C LEU A 59 -8.08 3.90 20.77
N GLU A 60 -8.53 4.73 19.84
CA GLU A 60 -8.58 4.43 18.41
C GLU A 60 -7.22 3.97 17.88
N VAL A 61 -6.16 4.77 18.08
CA VAL A 61 -4.80 4.42 17.64
C VAL A 61 -4.31 3.12 18.28
N MET A 62 -4.63 2.86 19.54
CA MET A 62 -4.24 1.61 20.19
C MET A 62 -4.97 0.40 19.62
N HIS A 63 -6.27 0.53 19.33
CA HIS A 63 -7.04 -0.52 18.69
C HIS A 63 -6.57 -0.78 17.27
N ASP A 64 -6.26 0.27 16.49
CA ASP A 64 -5.72 0.15 15.14
C ASP A 64 -4.40 -0.61 15.13
N VAL A 65 -3.48 -0.30 16.07
CA VAL A 65 -2.20 -1.01 16.22
C VAL A 65 -2.39 -2.50 16.53
N LEU A 66 -3.48 -2.86 17.20
CA LEU A 66 -3.79 -4.23 17.60
C LEU A 66 -4.82 -4.91 16.70
N SER A 67 -5.25 -4.24 15.62
CA SER A 67 -6.28 -4.74 14.71
C SER A 67 -5.77 -5.92 13.88
N ASP A 68 -6.71 -6.70 13.37
CA ASP A 68 -6.38 -7.76 12.42
C ASP A 68 -5.81 -7.17 11.13
N ARG A 69 -4.77 -7.81 10.62
CA ARG A 69 -4.07 -7.37 9.40
C ARG A 69 -4.95 -7.39 8.16
N PHE A 70 -5.89 -8.32 8.07
CA PHE A 70 -6.69 -8.53 6.87
C PHE A 70 -8.16 -8.32 7.15
N ILE A 71 -8.79 -7.48 6.32
CA ILE A 71 -10.19 -7.10 6.45
C ILE A 71 -10.84 -7.02 5.07
N SER A 72 -12.12 -7.33 4.96
CA SER A 72 -12.83 -7.19 3.69
C SER A 72 -12.96 -5.72 3.28
N PHE A 73 -12.96 -5.45 1.97
CA PHE A 73 -13.12 -4.08 1.45
C PHE A 73 -14.44 -3.43 1.92
N GLU A 74 -15.54 -4.18 1.91
CA GLU A 74 -16.85 -3.71 2.37
C GLU A 74 -16.82 -3.29 3.84
N GLN A 75 -16.25 -4.15 4.71
CA GLN A 75 -16.12 -3.83 6.13
C GLN A 75 -15.22 -2.60 6.33
N ARG A 76 -14.10 -2.53 5.59
CA ARG A 76 -13.17 -1.40 5.68
C ARG A 76 -13.79 -0.07 5.28
N LEU A 77 -14.70 -0.06 4.29
CA LEU A 77 -15.47 1.14 3.90
C LEU A 77 -16.53 1.52 4.94
N SER A 78 -17.08 0.55 5.68
CA SER A 78 -18.12 0.78 6.69
C SER A 78 -17.61 1.45 7.97
N GLU A 79 -16.30 1.37 8.24
CA GLU A 79 -15.64 1.94 9.42
C GLU A 79 -15.43 3.48 9.34
N GLU A 80 -16.04 4.16 8.35
CA GLU A 80 -15.75 5.53 7.92
C GLU A 80 -14.28 5.70 7.48
N MET A 81 -14.06 6.20 6.26
CA MET A 81 -12.72 6.45 5.72
C MET A 81 -12.08 7.65 6.41
N ASP A 82 -11.55 7.48 7.60
CA ASP A 82 -10.63 8.46 8.15
C ASP A 82 -9.23 8.22 7.59
N ASN A 83 -8.62 9.29 7.11
CA ASN A 83 -7.24 9.29 6.64
C ASN A 83 -6.47 10.18 7.60
N ASP A 84 -5.42 9.63 8.21
CA ASP A 84 -4.59 10.40 9.15
C ASP A 84 -3.82 11.53 8.45
N LEU A 85 -3.77 11.49 7.11
CA LEU A 85 -3.23 12.55 6.28
C LEU A 85 -4.34 13.34 5.60
N THR A 86 -4.25 14.66 5.76
CA THR A 86 -4.95 15.59 4.86
C THR A 86 -4.47 15.43 3.42
N LEU A 87 -5.33 15.76 2.47
CA LEU A 87 -4.96 15.83 1.05
C LEU A 87 -3.75 16.77 0.81
N TYR A 88 -3.59 17.80 1.64
CA TYR A 88 -2.42 18.67 1.60
C TYR A 88 -1.13 17.93 1.96
N ASN A 89 -1.13 17.14 3.04
CA ASN A 89 0.03 16.31 3.41
C ASN A 89 0.37 15.31 2.31
N PHE A 90 -0.64 14.70 1.69
CA PHE A 90 -0.44 13.82 0.55
C PHE A 90 0.29 14.52 -0.59
N PHE A 91 -0.17 15.69 -1.05
CA PHE A 91 0.53 16.42 -2.11
C PHE A 91 1.97 16.80 -1.75
N LEU A 92 2.23 17.17 -0.49
CA LEU A 92 3.59 17.51 -0.05
C LEU A 92 4.54 16.31 -0.04
N SER A 93 4.00 15.10 0.17
CA SER A 93 4.78 13.86 0.31
C SER A 93 5.45 13.38 -0.99
N GLN A 94 5.01 13.88 -2.16
CA GLN A 94 5.64 13.64 -3.46
C GLN A 94 6.77 14.63 -3.78
N GLY A 95 7.02 15.60 -2.89
CA GLY A 95 8.11 16.57 -3.00
C GLY A 95 7.63 18.01 -3.23
N TYR A 96 7.69 18.84 -2.18
CA TYR A 96 7.18 20.22 -2.21
C TYR A 96 7.96 21.19 -3.12
N ARG A 97 9.30 21.16 -3.09
CA ARG A 97 10.14 22.05 -3.92
C ARG A 97 10.55 21.42 -5.25
N LYS A 98 10.75 20.11 -5.25
CA LYS A 98 11.11 19.28 -6.39
C LYS A 98 10.51 17.91 -6.14
N GLY A 99 9.95 17.30 -7.19
CA GLY A 99 9.43 15.95 -7.11
C GLY A 99 10.52 14.92 -6.82
N LEU A 100 10.10 13.76 -6.31
CA LEU A 100 11.00 12.62 -6.11
C LEU A 100 11.53 12.10 -7.44
N LYS A 101 12.70 11.49 -7.38
CA LYS A 101 13.38 10.89 -8.53
C LYS A 101 14.02 9.58 -8.13
N TRP A 102 14.00 8.62 -9.05
CA TRP A 102 14.76 7.38 -8.96
C TRP A 102 15.67 7.27 -10.18
N LYS A 103 16.99 7.09 -9.98
CA LYS A 103 17.99 7.12 -11.07
C LYS A 103 17.86 8.33 -12.02
N ASN A 104 17.51 9.49 -11.48
CA ASN A 104 17.22 10.76 -12.18
C ASN A 104 15.90 10.82 -12.98
N VAL A 105 15.19 9.71 -13.14
CA VAL A 105 13.84 9.62 -13.69
C VAL A 105 12.84 10.08 -12.63
N ALA A 106 11.78 10.79 -13.01
CA ALA A 106 10.77 11.24 -12.06
C ALA A 106 10.01 10.06 -11.43
N LEU A 107 9.78 10.12 -10.12
CA LEU A 107 9.07 9.10 -9.36
C LEU A 107 7.81 9.71 -8.76
N GLY A 108 6.64 9.32 -9.28
CA GLY A 108 5.32 9.82 -8.86
C GLY A 108 4.76 9.20 -7.58
N LYS A 109 5.60 8.60 -6.73
CA LYS A 109 5.16 7.95 -5.48
C LYS A 109 5.28 8.90 -4.29
N THR A 110 4.51 8.67 -3.24
CA THR A 110 4.71 9.39 -1.98
C THR A 110 5.92 8.86 -1.22
N CYS A 111 6.46 9.66 -0.30
CA CYS A 111 7.49 9.17 0.62
C CYS A 111 7.02 8.02 1.53
N TYR A 112 5.70 7.87 1.74
CA TYR A 112 5.12 6.75 2.48
C TYR A 112 5.10 5.49 1.63
N ASP A 113 4.61 5.58 0.39
CA ASP A 113 4.50 4.44 -0.52
C ASP A 113 5.86 3.84 -0.86
N ILE A 114 6.92 4.65 -0.95
CA ILE A 114 8.29 4.12 -1.07
C ILE A 114 8.63 3.16 0.09
N GLY A 115 8.29 3.53 1.32
CA GLY A 115 8.50 2.69 2.49
C GLY A 115 7.60 1.45 2.50
N ILE A 116 6.32 1.63 2.15
CA ILE A 116 5.34 0.53 2.05
C ILE A 116 5.79 -0.50 1.02
N TYR A 117 6.11 -0.07 -0.20
CA TYR A 117 6.58 -0.96 -1.27
C TYR A 117 7.86 -1.70 -0.91
N GLN A 118 8.82 -1.03 -0.25
CA GLN A 118 10.03 -1.72 0.22
C GLN A 118 9.72 -2.84 1.20
N GLN A 119 8.81 -2.61 2.15
CA GLN A 119 8.45 -3.62 3.16
C GLN A 119 7.60 -4.73 2.55
N LEU A 120 6.64 -4.39 1.69
CA LEU A 120 5.83 -5.35 0.95
C LEU A 120 6.69 -6.25 0.06
N ILE A 121 7.59 -5.69 -0.75
CA ILE A 121 8.46 -6.47 -1.63
C ILE A 121 9.40 -7.36 -0.80
N GLN A 122 9.89 -6.87 0.35
CA GLN A 122 10.74 -7.66 1.25
C GLN A 122 9.99 -8.87 1.84
N GLU A 123 8.72 -8.68 2.23
CA GLU A 123 7.89 -9.75 2.81
C GLU A 123 7.40 -10.72 1.74
N LEU A 124 6.85 -10.19 0.64
CA LEU A 124 6.24 -10.95 -0.45
C LEU A 124 7.29 -11.73 -1.26
N GLN A 125 8.47 -11.14 -1.44
CA GLN A 125 9.51 -11.67 -2.35
C GLN A 125 8.96 -12.00 -3.74
N PRO A 126 8.39 -11.02 -4.47
CA PRO A 126 7.71 -11.26 -5.73
C PRO A 126 8.65 -11.92 -6.74
N LYS A 127 8.07 -12.82 -7.53
CA LYS A 127 8.69 -13.38 -8.74
C LYS A 127 8.26 -12.66 -10.00
N THR A 128 7.11 -12.00 -9.94
CA THR A 128 6.60 -11.15 -11.02
C THR A 128 6.04 -9.87 -10.44
N ILE A 129 6.40 -8.73 -11.02
CA ILE A 129 5.74 -7.44 -10.82
C ILE A 129 5.06 -7.06 -12.13
N ILE A 130 3.78 -6.69 -12.06
CA ILE A 130 3.00 -6.19 -13.20
C ILE A 130 2.53 -4.79 -12.85
N GLU A 131 3.03 -3.79 -13.56
CA GLU A 131 2.64 -2.38 -13.42
C GLU A 131 1.79 -1.94 -14.61
N LEU A 132 0.66 -1.30 -14.32
CA LEU A 132 -0.24 -0.71 -15.31
C LEU A 132 -0.16 0.81 -15.15
N GLY A 133 0.32 1.52 -16.17
CA GLY A 133 0.71 2.92 -16.08
C GLY A 133 2.20 3.06 -15.74
N THR A 134 3.05 3.09 -16.76
CA THR A 134 4.50 3.29 -16.62
C THR A 134 4.86 4.76 -16.35
N GLY A 135 4.12 5.70 -16.95
CA GLY A 135 4.43 7.13 -16.90
C GLY A 135 5.81 7.42 -17.50
N LEU A 136 6.74 7.93 -16.67
CA LEU A 136 8.13 8.16 -17.09
C LEU A 136 9.07 6.97 -16.77
N GLY A 137 8.57 5.92 -16.10
CA GLY A 137 9.33 4.69 -15.79
C GLY A 137 10.06 4.70 -14.45
N GLY A 138 9.97 5.78 -13.66
CA GLY A 138 10.68 5.88 -12.38
C GLY A 138 10.23 4.87 -11.32
N SER A 139 8.94 4.54 -11.28
CA SER A 139 8.37 3.52 -10.39
C SER A 139 8.78 2.11 -10.80
N THR A 140 8.70 1.77 -12.09
CA THR A 140 9.18 0.50 -12.63
C THR A 140 10.65 0.24 -12.26
N LEU A 141 11.51 1.26 -12.45
CA LEU A 141 12.92 1.20 -12.08
C LEU A 141 13.11 1.03 -10.57
N PHE A 142 12.31 1.72 -9.75
CA PHE A 142 12.34 1.60 -8.30
C PHE A 142 11.95 0.18 -7.85
N PHE A 143 10.88 -0.41 -8.41
CA PHE A 143 10.47 -1.77 -8.10
C PHE A 143 11.56 -2.78 -8.47
N TYR A 144 12.08 -2.68 -9.69
CA TYR A 144 13.17 -3.55 -10.15
C TYR A 144 14.41 -3.45 -9.24
N ASP A 145 14.90 -2.24 -8.97
CA ASP A 145 16.09 -2.04 -8.14
C ASP A 145 15.88 -2.48 -6.68
N THR A 146 14.64 -2.41 -6.19
CA THR A 146 14.29 -2.93 -4.86
C THR A 146 14.40 -4.45 -4.84
N CYS A 147 13.89 -5.14 -5.85
CA CYS A 147 14.08 -6.59 -6.02
C CYS A 147 15.57 -6.98 -6.12
N GLU A 148 16.35 -6.26 -6.93
CA GLU A 148 17.81 -6.49 -7.04
C GLU A 148 18.52 -6.29 -5.70
N THR A 149 18.15 -5.25 -4.95
CA THR A 149 18.71 -4.97 -3.61
C THR A 149 18.47 -6.12 -2.64
N PHE A 150 17.30 -6.75 -2.73
CA PHE A 150 16.94 -7.93 -1.94
C PHE A 150 17.37 -9.27 -2.57
N GLN A 151 18.09 -9.23 -3.70
CA GLN A 151 18.58 -10.41 -4.42
C GLN A 151 17.44 -11.34 -4.87
N LEU A 152 16.32 -10.75 -5.29
CA LEU A 152 15.16 -11.46 -5.78
C LEU A 152 15.26 -11.64 -7.30
N ASP A 153 15.14 -12.89 -7.74
CA ASP A 153 14.92 -13.21 -9.15
C ASP A 153 13.45 -12.90 -9.50
N CYS A 154 13.23 -11.70 -10.03
CA CYS A 154 11.91 -11.12 -10.29
C CYS A 154 11.83 -10.56 -11.71
N GLU A 155 10.78 -10.94 -12.44
CA GLU A 155 10.44 -10.35 -13.74
C GLU A 155 9.57 -9.12 -13.52
N VAL A 156 9.81 -8.03 -14.25
CA VAL A 156 9.00 -6.81 -14.17
C VAL A 156 8.37 -6.52 -15.52
N TYR A 157 7.05 -6.47 -15.57
CA TYR A 157 6.25 -6.10 -16.74
C TYR A 157 5.59 -4.75 -16.47
N THR A 158 5.67 -3.82 -17.42
CA THR A 158 5.00 -2.51 -17.30
C THR A 158 4.28 -2.16 -18.59
N ILE A 159 3.08 -1.58 -18.48
CA ILE A 159 2.18 -1.31 -19.62
C ILE A 159 1.84 0.18 -19.67
N ASP A 160 2.03 0.83 -20.83
CA ASP A 160 1.61 2.23 -21.03
C ASP A 160 1.28 2.52 -22.50
N ILE A 161 0.35 3.46 -22.71
CA ILE A 161 -0.04 3.92 -24.05
C ILE A 161 0.99 4.86 -24.67
N ASN A 162 1.82 5.52 -23.85
CA ASN A 162 2.73 6.57 -24.27
C ASN A 162 4.22 6.18 -24.11
N GLU A 163 4.65 5.18 -24.89
CA GLU A 163 6.04 4.74 -24.97
C GLU A 163 7.05 5.90 -25.15
N ALA A 164 6.68 6.92 -25.93
CA ALA A 164 7.55 8.05 -26.24
C ALA A 164 7.86 8.96 -25.03
N ALA A 165 7.10 8.85 -23.94
CA ALA A 165 7.36 9.57 -22.69
C ALA A 165 8.27 8.79 -21.74
N VAL A 166 8.44 7.48 -21.94
CA VAL A 166 9.23 6.63 -21.04
C VAL A 166 10.72 6.98 -21.15
N ASP A 167 11.38 7.12 -20.01
CA ASP A 167 12.80 7.45 -19.96
C ASP A 167 13.66 6.28 -20.50
N GLN A 168 14.73 6.60 -21.23
CA GLN A 168 15.62 5.61 -21.84
C GLN A 168 16.25 4.66 -20.82
N GLU A 169 16.47 5.12 -19.58
CA GLU A 169 17.00 4.30 -18.49
C GLU A 169 16.19 3.01 -18.28
N LEU A 170 14.87 3.03 -18.52
CA LEU A 170 14.01 1.85 -18.41
C LEU A 170 14.35 0.80 -19.48
N PHE A 171 14.53 1.20 -20.73
CA PHE A 171 14.80 0.30 -21.85
C PHE A 171 16.21 -0.28 -21.84
N ASP A 172 17.14 0.38 -21.15
CA ASP A 172 18.51 -0.10 -20.99
C ASP A 172 18.58 -1.33 -20.05
N ASN A 173 17.49 -1.61 -19.32
CA ASN A 173 17.35 -2.75 -18.42
C ASN A 173 16.62 -3.93 -19.08
N LYS A 174 17.35 -5.00 -19.36
CA LYS A 174 16.82 -6.19 -20.05
C LYS A 174 15.88 -7.05 -19.21
N ALA A 175 15.84 -6.86 -17.90
CA ALA A 175 14.95 -7.60 -17.01
C ALA A 175 13.55 -6.95 -16.90
N ILE A 176 13.37 -5.75 -17.46
CA ILE A 176 12.09 -5.05 -17.53
C ILE A 176 11.51 -5.26 -18.93
N THR A 177 10.25 -5.71 -18.98
CA THR A 177 9.47 -5.84 -20.22
C THR A 177 8.45 -4.71 -20.29
N PHE A 178 8.69 -3.75 -21.18
CA PHE A 178 7.72 -2.72 -21.52
C PHE A 178 6.74 -3.22 -22.59
N ILE A 179 5.44 -3.03 -22.39
CA ILE A 179 4.37 -3.41 -23.30
C ILE A 179 3.60 -2.15 -23.72
N PRO A 180 3.74 -1.67 -24.97
CA PRO A 180 2.98 -0.50 -25.43
C PRO A 180 1.51 -0.87 -25.63
N GLY A 181 0.60 -0.13 -24.99
CA GLY A 181 -0.83 -0.32 -25.18
C GLY A 181 -1.71 0.35 -24.12
N ASP A 182 -3.01 0.40 -24.40
CA ASP A 182 -4.03 0.88 -23.47
C ASP A 182 -4.54 -0.29 -22.61
N VAL A 183 -4.69 -0.08 -21.30
CA VAL A 183 -5.16 -1.10 -20.35
C VAL A 183 -6.59 -1.58 -20.64
N ILE A 184 -7.37 -0.86 -21.44
CA ILE A 184 -8.66 -1.37 -21.95
C ILE A 184 -8.49 -2.67 -22.78
N ASP A 185 -7.33 -2.85 -23.41
CA ASP A 185 -6.97 -3.97 -24.28
C ASP A 185 -6.11 -5.02 -23.53
N ILE A 186 -6.18 -5.06 -22.19
CA ILE A 186 -5.32 -5.91 -21.34
C ILE A 186 -5.34 -7.39 -21.72
N GLU A 187 -6.47 -7.90 -22.24
CA GLU A 187 -6.58 -9.28 -22.71
C GLU A 187 -5.63 -9.59 -23.88
N GLN A 188 -5.34 -8.60 -24.74
CA GLN A 188 -4.41 -8.77 -25.86
C GLN A 188 -2.97 -8.44 -25.46
N LEU A 189 -2.78 -7.44 -24.58
CA LEU A 189 -1.46 -7.02 -24.12
C LEU A 189 -0.80 -8.05 -23.21
N LEU A 190 -1.58 -8.69 -22.34
CA LEU A 190 -1.11 -9.69 -21.38
C LEU A 190 -2.09 -10.88 -21.35
N PRO A 191 -2.12 -11.71 -22.41
CA PRO A 191 -3.13 -12.76 -22.54
C PRO A 191 -3.01 -13.82 -21.45
N GLN A 192 -4.11 -14.52 -21.17
CA GLN A 192 -4.19 -15.57 -20.15
C GLN A 192 -3.10 -16.63 -20.28
N SER A 193 -2.75 -17.02 -21.52
CA SER A 193 -1.65 -17.97 -21.77
C SER A 193 -0.29 -17.46 -21.29
N LYS A 194 -0.04 -16.14 -21.40
CA LYS A 194 1.19 -15.52 -20.90
C LYS A 194 1.15 -15.40 -19.39
N LEU A 195 0.02 -14.97 -18.81
CA LEU A 195 -0.19 -14.88 -17.36
C LEU A 195 0.08 -16.24 -16.67
N GLN A 196 -0.40 -17.34 -17.24
CA GLN A 196 -0.19 -18.70 -16.70
C GLN A 196 1.28 -19.15 -16.65
N GLU A 197 2.16 -18.50 -17.41
CA GLU A 197 3.59 -18.80 -17.42
C GLU A 197 4.36 -17.98 -16.37
N LEU A 198 3.77 -16.91 -15.82
CA LEU A 198 4.47 -16.01 -14.92
C LEU A 198 4.61 -16.63 -13.51
N PRO A 199 5.82 -16.65 -12.93
CA PRO A 199 6.03 -17.22 -11.61
C PRO A 199 5.39 -16.39 -10.50
N HIS A 200 4.80 -17.06 -9.52
CA HIS A 200 4.26 -16.48 -8.29
C HIS A 200 5.31 -16.42 -7.16
N PRO A 201 5.18 -15.52 -6.17
CA PRO A 201 4.07 -14.59 -5.99
C PRO A 201 4.13 -13.37 -6.90
N TRP A 202 2.96 -12.81 -7.21
CA TRP A 202 2.80 -11.59 -8.00
C TRP A 202 2.57 -10.37 -7.11
N LEU A 203 3.13 -9.25 -7.55
CA LEU A 203 2.72 -7.91 -7.13
C LEU A 203 2.18 -7.16 -8.36
N VAL A 204 0.87 -6.95 -8.39
CA VAL A 204 0.19 -6.16 -9.42
C VAL A 204 -0.03 -4.75 -8.88
N VAL A 205 0.33 -3.73 -9.65
CA VAL A 205 0.15 -2.30 -9.31
C VAL A 205 -0.57 -1.62 -10.46
N ASP A 206 -1.78 -1.13 -10.23
CA ASP A 206 -2.53 -0.29 -11.16
C ASP A 206 -2.38 1.19 -10.79
N ASP A 207 -1.59 1.91 -11.59
CA ASP A 207 -1.34 3.36 -11.55
C ASP A 207 -1.85 4.04 -12.84
N SER A 208 -2.71 3.35 -13.59
CA SER A 208 -3.36 3.89 -14.79
C SER A 208 -4.67 4.60 -14.43
N HIS A 209 -5.33 4.09 -13.38
CA HIS A 209 -6.65 4.51 -12.89
C HIS A 209 -7.74 4.52 -13.97
N GLN A 210 -7.51 3.77 -15.06
CA GLN A 210 -8.45 3.61 -16.17
C GLN A 210 -8.95 2.17 -16.20
N HIS A 211 -10.24 2.00 -16.49
CA HIS A 211 -10.81 0.67 -16.78
C HIS A 211 -10.58 -0.38 -15.68
N ILE A 212 -10.51 0.02 -14.41
CA ILE A 212 -10.24 -0.85 -13.26
C ILE A 212 -11.09 -2.14 -13.28
N PRO A 213 -12.42 -2.12 -13.54
CA PRO A 213 -13.19 -3.36 -13.64
C PRO A 213 -12.72 -4.32 -14.74
N VAL A 214 -12.26 -3.81 -15.89
CA VAL A 214 -11.74 -4.63 -17.00
C VAL A 214 -10.43 -5.29 -16.58
N VAL A 215 -9.52 -4.50 -16.00
CA VAL A 215 -8.24 -4.98 -15.46
C VAL A 215 -8.45 -6.05 -14.40
N LEU A 216 -9.30 -5.78 -13.40
CA LEU A 216 -9.60 -6.71 -12.32
C LEU A 216 -10.18 -8.03 -12.84
N ASN A 217 -11.18 -7.98 -13.73
CA ASN A 217 -11.81 -9.19 -14.28
C ASN A 217 -10.82 -10.06 -15.07
N HIS A 218 -9.82 -9.46 -15.72
CA HIS A 218 -8.82 -10.20 -16.47
C HIS A 218 -7.71 -10.78 -15.59
N LEU A 219 -7.19 -10.01 -14.63
CA LEU A 219 -6.05 -10.43 -13.80
C LEU A 219 -6.47 -11.32 -12.62
N TYR A 220 -7.59 -11.01 -11.95
CA TYR A 220 -8.02 -11.71 -10.74
C TYR A 220 -8.09 -13.24 -10.88
N PRO A 221 -8.61 -13.82 -11.97
CA PRO A 221 -8.68 -15.28 -12.12
C PRO A 221 -7.32 -15.99 -12.14
N GLN A 222 -6.22 -15.26 -12.37
CA GLN A 222 -4.86 -15.79 -12.40
C GLN A 222 -4.09 -15.53 -11.10
N LEU A 223 -4.60 -14.70 -10.19
CA LEU A 223 -3.95 -14.46 -8.90
C LEU A 223 -3.96 -15.72 -8.04
N ALA A 224 -2.80 -16.09 -7.53
CA ALA A 224 -2.62 -17.14 -6.54
C ALA A 224 -2.80 -16.60 -5.11
N VAL A 225 -3.09 -17.50 -4.16
CA VAL A 225 -3.13 -17.16 -2.74
C VAL A 225 -1.77 -16.57 -2.31
N GLY A 226 -1.81 -15.40 -1.68
CA GLY A 226 -0.64 -14.63 -1.27
C GLY A 226 -0.19 -13.56 -2.27
N ASP A 227 -0.72 -13.55 -3.51
CA ASP A 227 -0.44 -12.47 -4.45
C ASP A 227 -1.06 -11.16 -3.99
N TYR A 228 -0.44 -10.04 -4.40
CA TYR A 228 -0.90 -8.70 -4.12
C TYR A 228 -1.42 -8.00 -5.37
N LEU A 229 -2.50 -7.24 -5.17
CA LEU A 229 -3.04 -6.30 -6.16
C LEU A 229 -3.25 -4.95 -5.49
N ILE A 230 -2.62 -3.92 -6.03
CA ILE A 230 -2.63 -2.56 -5.50
C ILE A 230 -3.23 -1.63 -6.54
N ILE A 231 -4.17 -0.78 -6.11
CA ILE A 231 -4.76 0.26 -6.95
C ILE A 231 -4.40 1.61 -6.35
N GLU A 232 -3.59 2.37 -7.07
CA GLU A 232 -3.10 3.67 -6.62
C GLU A 232 -4.11 4.80 -6.86
N ASP A 233 -3.83 5.94 -6.25
CA ASP A 233 -4.64 7.18 -6.24
C ASP A 233 -6.13 6.98 -5.92
N MET A 234 -6.41 6.10 -4.96
CA MET A 234 -7.74 5.80 -4.43
C MET A 234 -8.32 6.90 -3.52
N ILE A 235 -7.94 8.15 -3.79
CA ILE A 235 -8.26 9.35 -2.99
C ILE A 235 -9.53 10.03 -3.52
N PHE A 236 -9.91 9.75 -4.76
CA PHE A 236 -11.04 10.36 -5.44
C PHE A 236 -12.27 9.43 -5.47
N PRO A 237 -13.50 9.95 -5.30
CA PRO A 237 -14.71 9.11 -5.24
C PRO A 237 -14.97 8.24 -6.49
N LYS A 238 -14.48 8.67 -7.65
CA LYS A 238 -14.67 7.94 -8.91
C LYS A 238 -13.90 6.62 -8.90
N GLU A 239 -12.67 6.65 -8.42
CA GLU A 239 -11.75 5.51 -8.36
C GLU A 239 -12.27 4.51 -7.31
N VAL A 240 -12.70 5.00 -6.13
CA VAL A 240 -13.35 4.16 -5.09
C VAL A 240 -14.56 3.41 -5.65
N LYS A 241 -15.40 4.11 -6.43
CA LYS A 241 -16.57 3.49 -7.07
C LYS A 241 -16.18 2.42 -8.09
N GLN A 242 -15.16 2.68 -8.92
CA GLN A 242 -14.70 1.70 -9.91
C GLN A 242 -14.13 0.44 -9.26
N VAL A 243 -13.39 0.57 -8.15
CA VAL A 243 -12.90 -0.58 -7.39
C VAL A 243 -14.05 -1.37 -6.78
N ALA A 244 -15.03 -0.70 -6.16
CA ALA A 244 -16.21 -1.37 -5.62
C ALA A 244 -16.96 -2.16 -6.72
N GLU A 245 -17.25 -1.52 -7.85
CA GLU A 245 -17.90 -2.16 -9.00
C GLU A 245 -17.07 -3.35 -9.55
N GLY A 246 -15.75 -3.18 -9.62
CA GLY A 246 -14.82 -4.22 -10.04
C GLY A 246 -14.87 -5.44 -9.10
N LEU A 247 -14.71 -5.22 -7.80
CA LEU A 247 -14.74 -6.29 -6.79
C LEU A 247 -16.10 -7.00 -6.72
N GLU A 248 -17.21 -6.26 -6.84
CA GLU A 248 -18.57 -6.81 -6.88
C GLU A 248 -18.81 -7.69 -8.12
N SER A 249 -18.11 -7.42 -9.23
CA SER A 249 -18.20 -8.22 -10.45
C SER A 249 -17.44 -9.55 -10.39
N LEU A 250 -16.49 -9.69 -9.45
CA LEU A 250 -15.71 -10.90 -9.29
C LEU A 250 -16.52 -11.99 -8.57
N THR A 251 -16.60 -13.17 -9.18
CA THR A 251 -17.21 -14.34 -8.53
C THR A 251 -16.25 -14.88 -7.45
N ASP A 252 -16.78 -15.16 -6.25
CA ASP A 252 -16.02 -15.67 -5.10
C ASP A 252 -14.78 -14.81 -4.79
N CYS A 253 -14.95 -13.48 -4.75
CA CYS A 253 -13.88 -12.54 -4.44
C CYS A 253 -13.24 -12.84 -3.08
N SER A 254 -11.95 -13.18 -3.08
CA SER A 254 -11.15 -13.43 -1.87
C SER A 254 -10.02 -12.42 -1.68
N LEU A 255 -10.14 -11.25 -2.30
CA LEU A 255 -9.23 -10.12 -2.04
C LEU A 255 -9.58 -9.48 -0.69
N MET A 256 -8.59 -9.37 0.17
CA MET A 256 -8.69 -8.74 1.49
C MET A 256 -7.75 -7.54 1.54
N VAL A 257 -8.19 -6.43 2.14
CA VAL A 257 -7.35 -5.26 2.39
C VAL A 257 -6.30 -5.62 3.44
N ASP A 258 -5.04 -5.31 3.16
CA ASP A 258 -3.93 -5.47 4.10
C ASP A 258 -3.70 -4.17 4.89
N THR A 259 -4.27 -4.10 6.09
CA THR A 259 -4.19 -2.93 6.98
C THR A 259 -2.78 -2.69 7.48
N ASN A 260 -1.91 -3.70 7.52
CA ASN A 260 -0.51 -3.51 7.89
C ASN A 260 0.20 -2.59 6.89
N TYR A 261 -0.19 -2.62 5.61
CA TYR A 261 0.38 -1.75 4.58
C TYR A 261 -0.44 -0.47 4.35
N THR A 262 -1.77 -0.53 4.36
CA THR A 262 -2.56 0.72 4.21
C THR A 262 -2.39 1.64 5.41
N ASP A 263 -2.15 1.08 6.61
CA ASP A 263 -2.09 1.83 7.86
C ASP A 263 -0.66 1.91 8.44
N MET A 264 0.35 1.52 7.66
CA MET A 264 1.75 1.40 8.11
C MET A 264 2.31 2.68 8.76
N PHE A 265 1.91 3.83 8.24
CA PHE A 265 2.35 5.15 8.71
C PHE A 265 1.22 5.94 9.39
N GLY A 266 0.14 5.27 9.79
CA GLY A 266 -1.14 5.85 10.19
C GLY A 266 -2.24 5.44 9.23
N ARG A 267 -3.50 5.56 9.66
CA ARG A 267 -4.69 5.10 8.93
C ARG A 267 -4.68 5.65 7.50
N ASN A 268 -4.62 4.75 6.51
CA ASN A 268 -4.60 5.10 5.09
C ASN A 268 -3.52 6.14 4.69
N CYS A 269 -2.36 6.13 5.35
CA CYS A 269 -1.21 6.95 4.99
C CYS A 269 -0.48 6.41 3.74
N THR A 270 -1.17 6.39 2.59
CA THR A 270 -0.73 5.83 1.30
C THR A 270 -1.49 6.51 0.15
N CYS A 271 -0.99 6.41 -1.09
CA CYS A 271 -1.80 6.73 -2.28
C CYS A 271 -2.90 5.70 -2.56
N SER A 272 -2.86 4.53 -1.92
CA SER A 272 -3.75 3.39 -2.16
C SER A 272 -4.68 3.11 -0.96
N PRO A 273 -5.42 4.11 -0.43
CA PRO A 273 -6.24 3.89 0.76
C PRO A 273 -7.26 2.77 0.53
N ASN A 274 -7.30 1.81 1.47
CA ASN A 274 -8.11 0.58 1.41
C ASN A 274 -7.89 -0.30 0.17
N ALA A 275 -6.85 -0.05 -0.62
CA ALA A 275 -6.69 -0.63 -1.96
C ALA A 275 -5.37 -1.38 -2.15
N ILE A 276 -4.75 -1.78 -1.05
CA ILE A 276 -3.64 -2.75 -1.03
C ILE A 276 -4.28 -4.10 -0.68
N PHE A 277 -4.53 -4.92 -1.70
CA PHE A 277 -5.23 -6.20 -1.55
C PHE A 277 -4.26 -7.38 -1.56
N CYS A 278 -4.52 -8.37 -0.71
CA CYS A 278 -3.91 -9.69 -0.76
C CYS A 278 -4.96 -10.75 -1.10
N LYS A 279 -4.59 -11.72 -1.93
CA LYS A 279 -5.44 -12.83 -2.37
C LYS A 279 -5.44 -13.99 -1.35
N PHE A 280 -6.62 -14.43 -0.93
CA PHE A 280 -6.83 -15.58 -0.02
C PHE A 280 -7.38 -16.83 -0.72
#